data_AF-A0A962NFP3-F1
#
_entry.id   AF-A0A962NFP3-F1
#
_cell.length_a   1.000
_cell.length_b   1.000
_cell.length_c   1.000
_cell.angle_alpha   90.00
_cell.angle_beta   90.00
_cell.angle_gamma   90.00
#
_symmetry.space_group_name_H-M   'P 1'
#
loop_
_entity.id
_entity.type
_entity.pdbx_description
1 polymer ?
#
loop_
_entity_poly.entity_id
_entity_poly.type
_entity_poly.pdbx_seq_one_letter_code
_entity_poly.pdbx_strand_id
1 'polypeptide(L)'
;MSASTPNSIQNDDATPLARRLDRWTQGTNRLDTAIPGLSLHRWEHPTEPTSYMLAPSVCLIGQGRKQVVLGEERFVYDAQQFLITSIDLPVISHILEASPER
;
A
#
# COMPACT_ATOMS: atom_id res chain seq x y z
N MET A 1 23.57 21.50 35.25
CA MET A 1 23.85 20.06 35.05
C MET A 1 22.67 19.50 34.28
N SER A 2 22.91 19.24 33.01
CA SER A 2 21.91 19.02 31.97
C SER A 2 21.35 17.60 32.05
N ALA A 3 20.03 17.46 32.14
CA ALA A 3 19.35 16.18 31.95
C ALA A 3 19.02 16.03 30.46
N SER A 4 19.61 15.03 29.85
CA SER A 4 19.55 14.71 28.43
C SER A 4 18.12 14.48 27.95
N THR A 5 17.70 15.24 26.95
CA THR A 5 16.51 14.98 26.15
C THR A 5 16.70 13.65 25.42
N PRO A 6 15.77 12.68 25.48
CA PRO A 6 15.84 11.53 24.61
C PRO A 6 15.62 12.00 23.17
N ASN A 7 16.67 11.81 22.38
CA ASN A 7 16.76 12.10 20.96
C ASN A 7 15.59 11.41 20.25
N SER A 8 14.60 12.18 19.80
CA SER A 8 13.55 11.69 18.91
C SER A 8 14.18 11.36 17.57
N ILE A 9 14.51 10.08 17.37
CA ILE A 9 14.85 9.55 16.05
C ILE A 9 13.60 9.74 15.19
N GLN A 10 13.59 10.81 14.40
CA GLN A 10 12.69 10.93 13.25
C GLN A 10 13.15 9.86 12.25
N ASN A 11 12.54 8.68 12.35
CA ASN A 11 12.67 7.64 11.34
C ASN A 11 12.00 8.15 10.05
N ASP A 12 12.80 8.68 9.11
CA ASP A 12 12.40 8.82 7.71
C ASP A 12 12.42 7.41 7.07
N ASP A 13 11.57 6.51 7.57
CA ASP A 13 11.45 5.10 7.15
C ASP A 13 10.73 4.95 5.79
N ALA A 14 10.25 6.06 5.22
CA ALA A 14 9.51 6.06 3.97
C ALA A 14 10.44 5.81 2.78
N THR A 15 10.20 4.70 2.08
CA THR A 15 10.94 4.38 0.85
C THR A 15 10.82 5.51 -0.19
N PRO A 16 11.77 5.66 -1.12
CA PRO A 16 11.64 6.63 -2.21
C PRO A 16 10.34 6.46 -3.03
N LEU A 17 9.82 5.23 -3.10
CA LEU A 17 8.53 4.94 -3.74
C LEU A 17 7.37 5.48 -2.88
N ALA A 18 7.34 5.20 -1.58
CA ALA A 18 6.32 5.71 -0.65
C ALA A 18 6.19 7.23 -0.74
N ARG A 19 7.31 7.97 -0.64
CA ARG A 19 7.30 9.44 -0.73
C ARG A 19 6.78 9.97 -2.06
N ARG A 20 7.00 9.23 -3.16
CA ARG A 20 6.42 9.58 -4.46
C ARG A 20 4.92 9.29 -4.47
N LEU A 21 4.48 8.14 -3.98
CA LEU A 21 3.05 7.83 -3.93
C LEU A 21 2.29 8.86 -3.09
N ASP A 22 2.79 9.19 -1.90
CA ASP A 22 2.17 10.18 -1.00
C ASP A 22 1.95 11.52 -1.70
N ARG A 23 3.02 12.09 -2.31
CA ARG A 23 2.95 13.37 -3.02
C ARG A 23 1.85 13.42 -4.08
N TRP A 24 1.64 12.32 -4.82
CA TRP A 24 0.68 12.29 -5.92
C TRP A 24 -0.74 11.95 -5.49
N THR A 25 -0.93 11.39 -4.29
CA THR A 25 -2.22 10.86 -3.83
C THR A 25 -2.80 11.63 -2.64
N GLN A 26 -2.26 12.82 -2.33
CA GLN A 26 -2.79 13.65 -1.25
C GLN A 26 -4.28 13.94 -1.44
N GLY A 27 -5.08 13.59 -0.43
CA GLY A 27 -6.53 13.81 -0.43
C GLY A 27 -7.36 12.89 -1.34
N THR A 28 -6.75 11.88 -1.98
CA THR A 28 -7.49 10.88 -2.77
C THR A 28 -7.00 9.46 -2.51
N ASN A 29 -7.93 8.51 -2.43
CA ASN A 29 -7.56 7.11 -2.24
C ASN A 29 -7.06 6.45 -3.52
N ARG A 30 -7.44 6.99 -4.67
CA ARG A 30 -7.06 6.50 -6.00
C ARG A 30 -6.79 7.67 -6.94
N LEU A 31 -5.67 7.59 -7.64
CA LEU A 31 -5.34 8.47 -8.76
C LEU A 31 -5.08 7.60 -10.00
N ASP A 32 -5.90 7.76 -11.03
CA ASP A 32 -5.57 7.26 -12.36
C ASP A 32 -4.59 8.22 -13.03
N THR A 33 -3.44 7.71 -13.49
CA THR A 33 -2.37 8.56 -14.04
C THR A 33 -2.56 8.78 -15.54
N ALA A 34 -1.75 9.68 -16.12
CA ALA A 34 -1.67 9.84 -17.57
C ALA A 34 -1.07 8.62 -18.28
N ILE A 35 -0.45 7.69 -17.55
CA ILE A 35 0.12 6.45 -18.11
C ILE A 35 -0.99 5.38 -18.11
N PRO A 36 -1.40 4.87 -19.29
CA PRO A 36 -2.45 3.85 -19.36
C PRO A 36 -2.09 2.60 -18.55
N GLY A 37 -3.02 2.14 -17.72
CA GLY A 37 -2.85 0.96 -16.87
C GLY A 37 -2.10 1.21 -15.54
N LEU A 38 -1.62 2.43 -15.29
CA LEU A 38 -1.00 2.80 -14.02
C LEU A 38 -1.96 3.63 -13.17
N SER A 39 -2.32 3.09 -12.00
CA SER A 39 -3.07 3.80 -10.96
C SER A 39 -2.29 3.79 -9.65
N LEU A 40 -2.39 4.88 -8.89
CA LEU A 40 -1.77 5.03 -7.58
C LEU A 40 -2.86 4.97 -6.52
N HIS A 41 -2.56 4.32 -5.38
CA HIS A 41 -3.51 4.14 -4.29
C HIS A 41 -2.87 4.56 -2.97
N ARG A 42 -3.64 5.23 -2.12
CA ARG A 42 -3.24 5.63 -0.76
C ARG A 42 -4.41 5.46 0.18
N TRP A 43 -4.12 4.95 1.37
CA TRP A 43 -5.10 4.79 2.43
C TRP A 43 -4.45 5.22 3.73
N GLU A 44 -5.21 5.85 4.61
CA GLU A 44 -4.72 6.36 5.89
C GLU A 44 -5.13 5.47 7.06
N HIS A 45 -5.83 4.36 6.78
CA HIS A 45 -6.29 3.40 7.77
C HIS A 45 -6.47 2.02 7.11
N PRO A 46 -6.42 0.92 7.88
CA PRO A 46 -6.81 -0.40 7.40
C PRO A 46 -8.23 -0.40 6.82
N THR A 47 -8.47 -1.24 5.82
CA THR A 47 -9.78 -1.31 5.15
C THR A 47 -10.52 -2.58 5.52
N GLU A 48 -11.84 -2.55 5.40
CA GLU A 48 -12.64 -3.77 5.45
C GLU A 48 -12.35 -4.69 4.24
N PRO A 49 -12.50 -6.02 4.38
CA PRO A 49 -12.41 -6.96 3.26
C PRO A 49 -13.40 -6.61 2.15
N THR A 50 -12.88 -6.42 0.93
CA THR A 50 -13.70 -6.11 -0.26
C THR A 50 -13.49 -7.17 -1.34
N SER A 51 -14.59 -7.67 -1.91
CA SER A 51 -14.59 -8.65 -3.00
C SER A 51 -14.64 -7.96 -4.36
N TYR A 52 -13.75 -8.33 -5.29
CA TYR A 52 -13.75 -7.81 -6.66
C TYR A 52 -12.95 -8.71 -7.63
N MET A 53 -13.09 -8.44 -8.94
CA MET A 53 -12.25 -9.05 -9.98
C MET A 53 -10.94 -8.27 -10.11
N LEU A 54 -9.84 -8.89 -9.69
CA LEU A 54 -8.49 -8.34 -9.85
C LEU A 54 -7.99 -8.62 -11.28
N ALA A 55 -7.84 -7.56 -12.07
CA ALA A 55 -7.31 -7.63 -13.42
C ALA A 55 -5.83 -8.07 -13.46
N PRO A 56 -5.35 -8.61 -14.60
CA PRO A 56 -3.94 -8.89 -14.83
C PRO A 56 -3.09 -7.64 -14.59
N SER A 57 -2.22 -7.69 -13.58
CA SER A 57 -1.43 -6.53 -13.18
C SER A 57 -0.22 -6.91 -12.34
N VAL A 58 0.71 -5.95 -12.20
CA VAL A 58 1.76 -5.98 -11.17
C VAL A 58 1.39 -4.96 -10.11
N CYS A 59 1.28 -5.41 -8.86
CA CYS A 59 0.93 -4.58 -7.71
C CYS A 59 2.14 -4.41 -6.81
N LEU A 60 2.55 -3.15 -6.60
CA LEU A 60 3.66 -2.76 -5.74
C LEU A 60 3.13 -2.02 -4.53
N ILE A 61 3.69 -2.28 -3.35
CA ILE A 61 3.39 -1.55 -2.13
C ILE A 61 4.54 -0.58 -1.85
N GLY A 62 4.24 0.70 -1.67
CA GLY A 62 5.26 1.68 -1.26
C GLY A 62 5.59 1.57 0.24
N GLN A 63 4.55 1.35 1.05
CA GLN A 63 4.57 1.18 2.50
C GLN A 63 3.27 0.54 2.99
N GLY A 64 3.29 0.03 4.21
CA GLY A 64 2.14 -0.68 4.79
C GLY A 64 2.06 -2.12 4.32
N ARG A 65 0.90 -2.75 4.56
CA ARG A 65 0.65 -4.17 4.25
C ARG A 65 -0.73 -4.38 3.65
N LYS A 66 -0.80 -5.27 2.66
CA LYS A 66 -2.04 -5.65 1.99
C LYS A 66 -2.21 -7.17 2.04
N GLN A 67 -3.45 -7.61 2.19
CA GLN A 67 -3.83 -9.01 2.02
C GLN A 67 -4.71 -9.17 0.80
N VAL A 68 -4.48 -10.25 0.05
CA VAL A 68 -5.35 -10.76 -1.00
C VAL A 68 -5.66 -12.22 -0.69
N VAL A 69 -6.93 -12.59 -0.79
CA VAL A 69 -7.43 -13.96 -0.59
C VAL A 69 -7.98 -14.46 -1.91
N LEU A 70 -7.52 -15.65 -2.34
CA LEU A 70 -7.97 -16.34 -3.55
C LEU A 70 -8.41 -17.75 -3.15
N GLY A 71 -9.72 -18.01 -3.18
CA GLY A 71 -10.26 -19.24 -2.61
C GLY A 71 -9.91 -19.37 -1.13
N GLU A 72 -9.12 -20.38 -0.79
CA GLU A 72 -8.66 -20.64 0.58
C GLU A 72 -7.26 -20.06 0.86
N GLU A 73 -6.55 -19.60 -0.18
CA GLU A 73 -5.18 -19.11 -0.07
C GLU A 73 -5.14 -17.63 0.32
N ARG A 74 -4.16 -17.27 1.17
CA ARG A 74 -3.94 -15.91 1.66
C ARG A 74 -2.54 -15.43 1.30
N PHE A 75 -2.49 -14.29 0.63
CA PHE A 75 -1.26 -13.61 0.22
C PHE A 75 -1.16 -12.29 0.95
N VAL A 76 -0.24 -12.19 1.92
CA VAL A 76 0.08 -10.92 2.59
C VAL A 76 1.40 -10.41 2.03
N TYR A 77 1.42 -9.16 1.60
CA TYR A 77 2.62 -8.54 1.04
C TYR A 77 2.79 -7.07 1.46
N ASP A 78 4.05 -6.65 1.55
CA ASP A 78 4.50 -5.31 1.92
C ASP A 78 5.46 -4.72 0.88
N ALA A 79 6.18 -3.66 1.23
CA ALA A 79 7.11 -2.97 0.35
C ALA A 79 8.31 -3.81 -0.14
N GLN A 80 8.54 -4.99 0.42
CA GLN A 80 9.60 -5.92 -0.01
C GLN A 80 9.11 -6.97 -1.00
N GLN A 81 7.80 -7.01 -1.26
CA GLN A 81 7.14 -8.03 -2.06
C GLN A 81 6.21 -7.38 -3.10
N PHE A 82 5.96 -8.10 -4.18
CA PHE A 82 4.99 -7.68 -5.19
C PHE A 82 4.04 -8.82 -5.50
N LEU A 83 2.84 -8.47 -5.96
CA LEU A 83 1.87 -9.43 -6.49
C LEU A 83 1.81 -9.28 -8.00
N ILE A 84 1.86 -10.39 -8.73
CA ILE A 84 1.66 -10.42 -10.18
C ILE A 84 0.53 -11.39 -10.52
N THR A 85 -0.38 -10.94 -11.40
CA THR A 85 -1.50 -11.75 -11.90
C THR A 85 -1.52 -11.70 -13.42
N SER A 86 -1.79 -12.84 -14.07
CA SER A 86 -1.83 -12.97 -15.54
C SER A 86 -3.23 -13.12 -16.11
N ILE A 87 -4.23 -13.34 -15.26
CA ILE A 87 -5.65 -13.51 -15.60
C ILE A 87 -6.50 -12.73 -14.61
N ASP A 88 -7.77 -12.50 -14.95
CA ASP A 88 -8.74 -11.96 -14.02
C ASP A 88 -9.03 -12.95 -12.89
N LEU A 89 -8.82 -12.53 -11.64
CA LEU A 89 -8.99 -13.38 -10.46
C LEU A 89 -10.08 -12.82 -9.54
N PRO A 90 -11.08 -13.63 -9.12
CA PRO A 90 -12.00 -13.22 -8.07
C PRO A 90 -11.28 -13.27 -6.72
N VAL A 91 -11.10 -12.11 -6.09
CA VAL A 91 -10.36 -12.01 -4.84
C VAL A 91 -11.14 -11.27 -3.77
N ILE A 92 -10.80 -11.53 -2.51
CA ILE A 92 -11.12 -10.65 -1.38
C ILE A 92 -9.82 -9.95 -0.98
N SER A 93 -9.81 -8.62 -0.92
CA SER A 93 -8.64 -7.86 -0.49
C SER A 93 -8.97 -6.87 0.61
N HIS A 94 -7.99 -6.62 1.47
CA HIS A 94 -7.98 -5.47 2.36
C HIS A 94 -6.56 -4.98 2.61
N ILE A 95 -6.46 -3.74 3.06
CA ILE A 95 -5.25 -3.15 3.60
C ILE A 95 -5.20 -3.48 5.09
N LEU A 96 -4.12 -4.15 5.50
CA LEU A 96 -3.89 -4.57 6.87
C LEU A 96 -3.27 -3.46 7.72
N GLU A 97 -2.31 -2.73 7.14
CA GLU A 97 -1.56 -1.70 7.84
C GLU A 97 -1.45 -0.46 6.96
N ALA A 98 -2.01 0.65 7.46
CA ALA A 98 -1.93 1.99 6.89
C ALA A 98 -2.17 3.01 8.02
N SER A 99 -1.46 4.13 7.98
CA SER A 99 -1.69 5.27 8.88
C SER A 99 -1.33 6.58 8.15
N PRO A 100 -1.79 7.76 8.61
CA PRO A 100 -1.43 9.03 7.98
C PRO A 100 0.08 9.31 7.95
N GLU A 101 0.81 8.79 8.93
CA GLU A 101 2.27 8.96 9.09
C GLU A 101 3.08 7.90 8.35
N ARG A 102 2.42 6.84 7.86
CA ARG A 102 2.99 5.84 6.96
C ARG A 102 2.43 6.10 5.59
#